data_AF-H1KJP2-F1
#
_entry.id   AF-H1KJP2-F1
#
_cell.length_a   1.000
_cell.length_b   1.000
_cell.length_c   1.000
_cell.angle_alpha   90.00
_cell.angle_beta   90.00
_cell.angle_gamma   90.00
#
_symmetry.space_group_name_H-M   'P 1'
#
loop_
_entity.id
_entity.type
_entity.pdbx_description
1 polymer ?
#
loop_
_entity_poly.entity_id
_entity_poly.type
_entity_poly.pdbx_seq_one_letter_code
_entity_poly.pdbx_strand_id
1 'polypeptide(L)'
;IAALALAAYGVPETWLGRAVLGLFVVLMAWQSFTAWQYLYGLIAALMGDRALSALERRAATISTRPTGLSRTAAVVAIHAEDPLAVFSAIRVMARSLQREGGDGSDIDIFVLSDTREGAISAVEEHEFARIQAWRQREGRGMPRIRYRRRADNSGRKAGNIAEFCATYGHEYDFMIVLDADSLMTGAAMRRLARLMEENPRTGLIQTVSYAAGRDTLFARIQQFAVRLYAPLSLRCLETWQGPDGSYWGHNAILRIEAFANNAELPILSGKPPLGGEILCHDIVEGALLRRAGWDVRLLPEMGGTWEEMPTNLIDLLGRERRWCQGNLQHLRVLTMKGLLGASRWHLGVGILGYCVYPLWIAFLGLGTWQAVRSGELGLIGYGLDGGNAAAWALATLVIAVMALPKLLSIGYVLASARRRADFGGTRSLLVSAALEQAIWVLLWPVMALFAAGAVVTTLFGRVVRWDTQSRDDRSVPWREAFRLQSDAVAAGGALAVLLAFGNSWLALWMAPVALALLTSPFQSVLTSSTRLGLGSKARGLFLTEDDTRPAPELLELHQSRTAGAEPAAITAAPSPWLPVTIDEASAPTLR
;
A
#
# COMPACT_ATOMS: atom_id res chain seq x y z
N ILE A 1 -3.98 11.75 29.13
CA ILE A 1 -5.21 12.06 28.35
C ILE A 1 -6.47 11.72 29.15
N ALA A 2 -6.75 10.44 29.48
CA ALA A 2 -7.97 10.06 30.22
C ALA A 2 -8.17 10.83 31.54
N ALA A 3 -7.12 10.97 32.36
CA ALA A 3 -7.18 11.74 33.61
C ALA A 3 -7.52 13.23 33.37
N LEU A 4 -6.97 13.84 32.31
CA LEU A 4 -7.29 15.23 31.96
C LEU A 4 -8.73 15.37 31.45
N ALA A 5 -9.24 14.38 30.70
CA ALA A 5 -10.64 14.35 30.28
C ALA A 5 -11.60 14.29 31.48
N LEU A 6 -11.31 13.44 32.46
CA LEU A 6 -12.09 13.34 33.70
C LEU A 6 -11.96 14.60 34.57
N ALA A 7 -10.78 15.20 34.64
CA ALA A 7 -10.59 16.46 35.37
C ALA A 7 -11.29 17.64 34.69
N ALA A 8 -11.35 17.65 33.35
CA ALA A 8 -11.96 18.72 32.58
C ALA A 8 -13.49 18.69 32.60
N TYR A 9 -14.09 17.49 32.51
CA TYR A 9 -15.53 17.32 32.30
C TYR A 9 -16.23 16.46 33.37
N GLY A 10 -15.51 15.99 34.39
CA GLY A 10 -16.04 15.10 35.42
C GLY A 10 -16.25 13.66 34.94
N VAL A 11 -16.77 12.81 35.84
CA VAL A 11 -17.19 11.45 35.50
C VAL A 11 -18.59 11.52 34.89
N PRO A 12 -18.81 11.04 33.66
CA PRO A 12 -20.13 11.13 33.04
C PRO A 12 -21.19 10.28 33.75
N GLU A 13 -22.29 10.90 34.16
CA GLU A 13 -23.42 10.20 34.79
C GLU A 13 -24.32 9.50 33.75
N THR A 14 -24.39 10.04 32.53
CA THR A 14 -25.22 9.50 31.45
C THR A 14 -24.51 8.38 30.68
N TRP A 15 -25.30 7.46 30.11
CA TRP A 15 -24.75 6.40 29.25
C TRP A 15 -24.04 6.98 28.02
N LEU A 16 -24.58 8.07 27.44
CA LEU A 16 -24.04 8.73 26.26
C LEU A 16 -22.65 9.30 26.57
N GLY A 17 -22.52 10.05 27.67
CA GLY A 17 -21.24 10.60 28.08
C GLY A 17 -20.20 9.51 28.41
N ARG A 18 -20.61 8.40 29.05
CA ARG A 18 -19.73 7.25 29.28
C ARG A 18 -19.24 6.61 27.98
N ALA A 19 -20.13 6.46 27.00
CA ALA A 19 -19.79 5.92 25.69
C ALA A 19 -18.81 6.84 24.93
N VAL A 20 -19.07 8.15 24.89
CA VAL A 20 -18.19 9.14 24.26
C VAL A 20 -16.82 9.17 24.94
N LEU A 21 -16.76 9.16 26.27
CA LEU A 21 -15.49 9.09 27.01
C LEU A 21 -14.73 7.79 26.72
N GLY A 22 -15.41 6.65 26.72
CA GLY A 22 -14.79 5.36 26.42
C GLY A 22 -14.19 5.32 25.02
N LEU A 23 -14.95 5.76 24.01
CA LEU A 23 -14.48 5.88 22.64
C LEU A 23 -13.30 6.85 22.54
N PHE A 24 -13.41 8.03 23.15
CA PHE A 24 -12.34 9.02 23.16
C PHE A 24 -11.04 8.43 23.72
N VAL A 25 -11.09 7.74 24.87
CA VAL A 25 -9.90 7.15 25.50
C VAL A 25 -9.28 6.08 24.61
N VAL A 26 -10.08 5.19 24.02
CA VAL A 26 -9.59 4.13 23.12
C VAL A 26 -8.94 4.72 21.87
N LEU A 27 -9.60 5.70 21.23
CA LEU A 27 -9.09 6.37 20.05
C LEU A 27 -7.79 7.14 20.35
N MET A 28 -7.74 7.84 21.49
CA MET A 28 -6.53 8.55 21.90
C MET A 28 -5.39 7.61 22.30
N ALA A 29 -5.68 6.41 22.82
CA ALA A 29 -4.67 5.39 23.05
C ALA A 29 -4.06 4.92 21.72
N TRP A 30 -4.88 4.70 20.69
CA TRP A 30 -4.41 4.39 19.33
C TRP A 30 -3.53 5.51 18.76
N GLN A 31 -3.98 6.76 18.85
CA GLN A 31 -3.18 7.90 18.36
C GLN A 31 -1.87 8.07 19.13
N SER A 32 -1.90 7.80 20.44
CA SER A 32 -0.69 7.81 21.27
C SER A 32 0.28 6.71 20.83
N PHE A 33 -0.23 5.49 20.56
CA PHE A 33 0.58 4.39 20.04
C PHE A 33 1.28 4.76 18.73
N THR A 34 0.57 5.37 17.78
CA THR A 34 1.18 5.89 16.55
C THR A 34 2.21 6.98 16.84
N ALA A 35 1.90 7.96 17.68
CA ALA A 35 2.82 9.04 18.04
C ALA A 35 4.13 8.51 18.65
N TRP A 36 4.04 7.48 19.50
CA TRP A 36 5.21 6.83 20.10
C TRP A 36 6.10 6.12 19.07
N GLN A 37 5.52 5.52 18.02
CA GLN A 37 6.32 4.92 16.95
C GLN A 37 7.19 5.97 16.24
N TYR A 38 6.62 7.14 15.92
CA TYR A 38 7.38 8.22 15.28
C TYR A 38 8.43 8.83 16.19
N LEU A 39 8.10 9.00 17.48
CA LEU A 39 9.07 9.49 18.46
C LEU A 39 10.24 8.51 18.63
N TYR A 40 9.95 7.23 18.77
CA TYR A 40 11.00 6.21 18.83
C TYR A 40 11.81 6.16 17.54
N GLY A 41 11.14 6.20 16.39
CA GLY A 41 11.79 6.26 15.08
C GLY A 41 12.76 7.41 14.94
N LEU A 42 12.38 8.60 15.44
CA LEU A 42 13.26 9.75 15.50
C LEU A 42 14.46 9.51 16.42
N ILE A 43 14.23 8.98 17.63
CA ILE A 43 15.31 8.65 18.57
C ILE A 43 16.29 7.66 17.93
N ALA A 44 15.79 6.59 17.30
CA ALA A 44 16.61 5.61 16.59
C ALA A 44 17.39 6.26 15.43
N ALA A 45 16.76 7.13 14.64
CA ALA A 45 17.43 7.86 13.56
C ALA A 45 18.54 8.80 14.07
N LEU A 46 18.34 9.44 15.23
CA LEU A 46 19.34 10.29 15.88
C LEU A 46 20.50 9.50 16.49
N MET A 47 20.26 8.26 16.91
CA MET A 47 21.30 7.33 17.36
C MET A 47 22.19 6.82 16.22
N GLY A 48 21.77 6.99 14.96
CA GLY A 48 22.52 6.60 13.77
C GLY A 48 22.87 5.11 13.78
N ASP A 49 24.12 4.79 13.45
CA ASP A 49 24.63 3.41 13.32
C ASP A 49 24.43 2.54 14.57
N ARG A 50 24.26 3.15 15.74
CA ARG A 50 24.01 2.44 17.01
C ARG A 50 22.62 1.78 17.05
N ALA A 51 21.64 2.33 16.34
CA ALA A 51 20.30 1.78 16.26
C ALA A 51 20.09 0.81 15.08
N LEU A 52 21.01 0.80 14.11
CA LEU A 52 20.94 -0.10 12.95
C LEU A 52 21.12 -1.56 13.40
N SER A 53 20.37 -2.47 12.79
CA SER A 53 20.60 -3.90 12.98
C SER A 53 21.87 -4.35 12.24
N ALA A 54 22.40 -5.53 12.58
CA ALA A 54 23.56 -6.08 11.89
C ALA A 54 23.30 -6.29 10.39
N LEU A 55 22.07 -6.64 10.03
CA LEU A 55 21.62 -6.81 8.64
C LEU A 55 21.69 -5.48 7.88
N GLU A 56 21.23 -4.39 8.50
CA GLU A 56 21.22 -3.07 7.87
C GLU A 56 22.62 -2.51 7.63
N ARG A 57 23.49 -2.58 8.65
CA ARG A 57 24.90 -2.20 8.49
C ARG A 57 25.57 -3.01 7.39
N ARG A 58 25.25 -4.30 7.31
CA ARG A 58 25.80 -5.17 6.28
C ARG A 58 25.25 -4.82 4.90
N ALA A 59 23.96 -4.57 4.77
CA ALA A 59 23.32 -4.21 3.51
C ALA A 59 23.94 -2.95 2.87
N ALA A 60 24.36 -1.97 3.67
CA ALA A 60 25.01 -0.76 3.18
C ALA A 60 26.39 -1.00 2.56
N THR A 61 27.08 -2.08 2.95
CA THR A 61 28.49 -2.33 2.59
C THR A 61 28.71 -3.59 1.76
N ILE A 62 27.69 -4.46 1.65
CA ILE A 62 27.79 -5.72 0.93
C ILE A 62 27.94 -5.47 -0.58
N SER A 63 28.85 -6.21 -1.21
CA SER A 63 29.07 -6.12 -2.64
C SER A 63 27.86 -6.69 -3.39
N THR A 64 27.40 -6.00 -4.42
CA THR A 64 26.32 -6.46 -5.32
C THR A 64 26.83 -7.39 -6.42
N ARG A 65 28.08 -7.86 -6.35
CA ARG A 65 28.63 -8.79 -7.35
C ARG A 65 28.09 -10.21 -7.14
N PRO A 66 27.74 -10.92 -8.22
CA PRO A 66 27.39 -12.34 -8.16
C PRO A 66 28.51 -13.18 -7.54
N THR A 67 28.13 -14.12 -6.68
CA THR A 67 29.05 -15.07 -6.01
C THR A 67 29.15 -16.40 -6.73
N GLY A 68 28.10 -16.80 -7.45
CA GLY A 68 27.92 -18.16 -7.95
C GLY A 68 27.58 -19.19 -6.87
N LEU A 69 27.33 -18.76 -5.62
CA LEU A 69 26.99 -19.66 -4.51
C LEU A 69 25.51 -20.00 -4.46
N SER A 70 24.66 -19.14 -4.99
CA SER A 70 23.21 -19.30 -4.99
C SER A 70 22.59 -18.90 -6.32
N ARG A 71 21.40 -19.42 -6.60
CA ARG A 71 20.54 -18.98 -7.70
C ARG A 71 19.25 -18.39 -7.16
N THR A 72 18.83 -17.26 -7.72
CA THR A 72 17.62 -16.56 -7.30
C THR A 72 16.61 -16.46 -8.44
N ALA A 73 15.33 -16.65 -8.14
CA ALA A 73 14.23 -16.36 -9.07
C ALA A 73 13.51 -15.06 -8.68
N ALA A 74 13.54 -14.04 -9.53
CA ALA A 74 12.66 -12.88 -9.39
C ALA A 74 11.30 -13.21 -10.02
N VAL A 75 10.30 -13.51 -9.19
CA VAL A 75 8.97 -13.95 -9.63
C VAL A 75 7.98 -12.78 -9.65
N VAL A 76 7.48 -12.43 -10.83
CA VAL A 76 6.49 -11.38 -11.06
C VAL A 76 5.11 -12.03 -11.19
N ALA A 77 4.25 -11.84 -10.19
CA ALA A 77 2.90 -12.36 -10.20
C ALA A 77 1.96 -11.43 -10.98
N ILE A 78 1.28 -11.97 -11.99
CA ILE A 78 0.29 -11.26 -12.82
C ILE A 78 -1.01 -12.07 -12.90
N HIS A 79 -2.11 -11.39 -13.22
CA HIS A 79 -3.44 -11.98 -13.37
C HIS A 79 -4.25 -11.40 -14.54
N ALA A 80 -4.23 -10.09 -14.78
CA ALA A 80 -4.95 -9.47 -15.89
C ALA A 80 -4.47 -8.02 -16.11
N GLU A 81 -3.24 -7.74 -15.67
CA GLU A 81 -2.59 -6.47 -15.89
C GLU A 81 -2.25 -6.27 -17.36
N ASP A 82 -2.01 -5.02 -17.76
CA ASP A 82 -1.53 -4.70 -19.10
C ASP A 82 -0.18 -5.41 -19.36
N PRO A 83 -0.11 -6.38 -20.29
CA PRO A 83 1.12 -7.09 -20.56
C PRO A 83 2.24 -6.15 -21.05
N LEU A 84 1.91 -5.07 -21.78
CA LEU A 84 2.92 -4.14 -22.27
C LEU A 84 3.61 -3.43 -21.10
N ALA A 85 2.85 -2.94 -20.13
CA ALA A 85 3.40 -2.31 -18.92
C ALA A 85 4.28 -3.29 -18.12
N VAL A 86 3.81 -4.52 -17.90
CA VAL A 86 4.55 -5.56 -17.16
C VAL A 86 5.86 -5.90 -17.85
N PHE A 87 5.82 -6.24 -19.14
CA PHE A 87 7.03 -6.62 -19.88
C PHE A 87 7.99 -5.44 -20.07
N SER A 88 7.50 -4.20 -20.09
CA SER A 88 8.36 -3.01 -20.08
C SER A 88 9.13 -2.87 -18.76
N ALA A 89 8.47 -3.06 -17.60
CA ALA A 89 9.14 -3.09 -16.31
C ALA A 89 10.18 -4.22 -16.23
N ILE A 90 9.86 -5.41 -16.76
CA ILE A 90 10.81 -6.54 -16.82
C ILE A 90 12.03 -6.20 -17.68
N ARG A 91 11.87 -5.52 -18.82
CA ARG A 91 13.00 -5.07 -19.65
C ARG A 91 13.94 -4.15 -18.86
N VAL A 92 13.37 -3.21 -18.10
CA VAL A 92 14.14 -2.30 -17.23
C VAL A 92 14.89 -3.06 -16.15
N MET A 93 14.23 -3.99 -15.44
CA MET A 93 14.88 -4.80 -14.41
C MET A 93 15.99 -5.70 -14.98
N ALA A 94 15.75 -6.31 -16.14
CA ALA A 94 16.74 -7.15 -16.83
C ALA A 94 17.97 -6.36 -17.26
N ARG A 95 17.79 -5.15 -17.82
CA ARG A 95 18.91 -4.24 -18.13
C ARG A 95 19.63 -3.77 -16.87
N SER A 96 18.90 -3.48 -15.79
CA SER A 96 19.51 -3.12 -14.50
C SER A 96 20.43 -4.25 -13.98
N LEU A 97 19.99 -5.51 -14.05
CA LEU A 97 20.82 -6.68 -13.73
C LEU A 97 22.05 -6.81 -14.63
N GLN A 98 21.89 -6.60 -15.94
CA GLN A 98 23.00 -6.64 -16.89
C GLN A 98 24.04 -5.55 -16.61
N ARG A 99 23.59 -4.32 -16.30
CA ARG A 99 24.46 -3.16 -15.99
C ARG A 99 25.35 -3.41 -14.77
N GLU A 100 24.86 -4.16 -13.78
CA GLU A 100 25.62 -4.53 -12.58
C GLU A 100 26.69 -5.61 -12.84
N GLY A 101 26.78 -6.15 -14.06
CA GLY A 101 27.78 -7.12 -14.50
C GLY A 101 27.37 -8.58 -14.25
N GLY A 102 28.31 -9.52 -14.40
CA GLY A 102 28.03 -10.97 -14.32
C GLY A 102 27.63 -11.58 -15.68
N ASP A 103 27.34 -12.88 -15.68
CA ASP A 103 26.93 -13.61 -16.89
C ASP A 103 25.40 -13.76 -17.04
N GLY A 104 24.64 -13.30 -16.04
CA GLY A 104 23.17 -13.37 -15.99
C GLY A 104 22.63 -14.72 -15.54
N SER A 105 23.46 -15.59 -14.95
CA SER A 105 23.04 -16.91 -14.45
C SER A 105 22.60 -16.92 -12.98
N ASP A 106 22.88 -15.84 -12.24
CA ASP A 106 22.62 -15.71 -10.81
C ASP A 106 21.16 -15.40 -10.50
N ILE A 107 20.49 -14.63 -11.37
CA ILE A 107 19.08 -14.25 -11.22
C ILE A 107 18.32 -14.50 -12.52
N ASP A 108 17.25 -15.29 -12.45
CA ASP A 108 16.28 -15.46 -13.53
C ASP A 108 15.00 -14.68 -13.20
N ILE A 109 14.36 -14.08 -14.20
CA ILE A 109 13.06 -13.39 -14.04
C ILE A 109 11.95 -14.30 -14.54
N PHE A 110 10.94 -14.54 -13.70
CA PHE A 110 9.75 -15.32 -14.04
C PHE A 110 8.52 -14.45 -14.07
N VAL A 111 7.69 -14.65 -15.09
CA VAL A 111 6.32 -14.15 -15.13
C VAL A 111 5.40 -15.30 -14.76
N LEU A 112 4.69 -15.14 -13.65
CA LEU A 112 3.73 -16.10 -13.12
C LEU A 112 2.32 -15.58 -13.38
N SER A 113 1.66 -16.09 -14.41
CA SER A 113 0.36 -15.59 -14.88
C SER A 113 -0.81 -16.45 -14.40
N ASP A 114 -1.79 -15.77 -13.78
CA ASP A 114 -3.14 -16.27 -13.48
C ASP A 114 -4.16 -15.78 -14.53
N THR A 115 -3.74 -15.31 -15.69
CA THR A 115 -4.64 -14.70 -16.69
C THR A 115 -5.55 -15.73 -17.36
N ARG A 116 -6.87 -15.50 -17.22
CA ARG A 116 -7.90 -16.37 -17.81
C ARG A 116 -8.43 -15.85 -19.14
N GLU A 117 -8.41 -14.53 -19.34
CA GLU A 117 -8.97 -13.93 -20.53
C GLU A 117 -8.11 -14.24 -21.75
N GLY A 118 -8.71 -14.90 -22.75
CA GLY A 118 -7.99 -15.34 -23.95
C GLY A 118 -7.29 -14.20 -24.68
N ALA A 119 -7.96 -13.04 -24.80
CA ALA A 119 -7.40 -11.86 -25.46
C ALA A 119 -6.15 -11.33 -24.73
N ILE A 120 -6.23 -11.12 -23.41
CA ILE A 120 -5.09 -10.61 -22.62
C ILE A 120 -3.94 -11.61 -22.64
N SER A 121 -4.23 -12.89 -22.42
CA SER A 121 -3.18 -13.92 -22.40
C SER A 121 -2.48 -14.14 -23.74
N ALA A 122 -3.16 -13.94 -24.88
CA ALA A 122 -2.52 -13.94 -26.19
C ALA A 122 -1.52 -12.77 -26.34
N VAL A 123 -1.83 -11.60 -25.76
CA VAL A 123 -0.91 -10.46 -25.71
C VAL A 123 0.27 -10.75 -24.78
N GLU A 124 0.07 -11.45 -23.66
CA GLU A 124 1.17 -11.91 -22.79
C GLU A 124 2.14 -12.83 -23.53
N GLU A 125 1.63 -13.84 -24.24
CA GLU A 125 2.45 -14.77 -25.02
C GLU A 125 3.21 -14.04 -26.13
N HIS A 126 2.57 -13.05 -26.77
CA HIS A 126 3.21 -12.20 -27.77
C HIS A 126 4.34 -11.34 -27.19
N GLU A 127 4.09 -10.64 -26.07
CA GLU A 127 5.12 -9.82 -25.42
C GLU A 127 6.26 -10.67 -24.84
N PHE A 128 5.96 -11.89 -24.39
CA PHE A 128 6.98 -12.86 -24.01
C PHE A 128 7.87 -13.25 -25.20
N ALA A 129 7.31 -13.53 -26.38
CA ALA A 129 8.12 -13.79 -27.57
C ALA A 129 9.00 -12.58 -27.95
N ARG A 130 8.44 -11.36 -27.86
CA ARG A 130 9.19 -10.12 -28.12
C ARG A 130 10.33 -9.91 -27.13
N ILE A 131 10.11 -10.14 -25.83
CA ILE A 131 11.17 -9.96 -24.83
C ILE A 131 12.28 -11.00 -24.99
N GLN A 132 11.98 -12.22 -25.44
CA GLN A 132 13.00 -13.22 -25.76
C GLN A 132 13.86 -12.79 -26.95
N ALA A 133 13.25 -12.33 -28.04
CA ALA A 133 13.98 -11.84 -29.20
C ALA A 133 14.82 -10.59 -28.86
N TRP A 134 14.29 -9.71 -28.01
CA TRP A 134 15.04 -8.57 -27.48
C TRP A 134 16.25 -9.02 -26.64
N ARG A 135 16.05 -9.94 -25.69
CA ARG A 135 17.11 -10.49 -24.83
C ARG A 135 18.27 -11.07 -25.65
N GLN A 136 17.95 -11.84 -26.71
CA GLN A 136 18.96 -12.42 -27.60
C GLN A 136 19.79 -11.35 -28.32
N ARG A 137 19.18 -10.22 -28.70
CA ARG A 137 19.87 -9.09 -29.34
C ARG A 137 20.76 -8.30 -28.39
N GLU A 138 20.35 -8.11 -27.14
CA GLU A 138 21.14 -7.41 -26.12
C GLU A 138 22.39 -8.21 -25.70
N GLY A 139 22.32 -9.54 -25.76
CA GLY A 139 23.48 -10.42 -25.68
C GLY A 139 23.92 -10.80 -24.25
N ARG A 140 25.24 -10.84 -24.03
CA ARG A 140 25.85 -11.40 -22.81
C ARG A 140 25.45 -10.62 -21.55
N GLY A 141 25.25 -11.34 -20.45
CA GLY A 141 24.91 -10.76 -19.14
C GLY A 141 23.41 -10.59 -18.89
N MET A 142 22.56 -10.89 -19.88
CA MET A 142 21.11 -10.81 -19.70
C MET A 142 20.54 -11.99 -18.90
N PRO A 143 19.72 -11.74 -17.87
CA PRO A 143 19.08 -12.80 -17.10
C PRO A 143 18.15 -13.62 -17.99
N ARG A 144 17.91 -14.90 -17.68
CA ARG A 144 16.87 -15.64 -18.39
C ARG A 144 15.51 -15.09 -17.97
N ILE A 145 14.60 -15.02 -18.94
CA ILE A 145 13.22 -14.62 -18.70
C ILE A 145 12.35 -15.83 -18.98
N ARG A 146 11.50 -16.22 -18.05
CA ARG A 146 10.62 -17.39 -18.12
C ARG A 146 9.18 -16.94 -17.93
N TYR A 147 8.25 -17.64 -18.57
CA TYR A 147 6.82 -17.37 -18.48
C TYR A 147 6.09 -18.67 -18.17
N ARG A 148 5.14 -18.60 -17.24
CA ARG A 148 4.21 -19.68 -16.94
C ARG A 148 2.82 -19.09 -16.72
N ARG A 149 1.82 -19.63 -17.41
CA ARG A 149 0.41 -19.40 -17.11
C ARG A 149 -0.22 -20.65 -16.50
N ARG A 150 -0.95 -20.49 -15.40
CA ARG A 150 -1.67 -21.61 -14.76
C ARG A 150 -3.01 -21.90 -15.44
N ALA A 151 -3.42 -23.16 -15.41
CA ALA A 151 -4.76 -23.56 -15.83
C ALA A 151 -5.80 -23.43 -14.71
N ASP A 152 -5.37 -23.62 -13.46
CA ASP A 152 -6.17 -23.42 -12.26
C ASP A 152 -5.57 -22.31 -11.37
N ASN A 153 -6.41 -21.37 -10.95
CA ASN A 153 -6.01 -20.21 -10.15
C ASN A 153 -6.41 -20.33 -8.68
N SER A 154 -6.61 -21.57 -8.19
CA SER A 154 -6.79 -21.85 -6.77
C SER A 154 -5.71 -21.12 -5.95
N GLY A 155 -6.12 -20.47 -4.85
CA GLY A 155 -5.24 -19.68 -3.98
C GLY A 155 -4.77 -18.34 -4.55
N ARG A 156 -5.21 -17.91 -5.74
CA ARG A 156 -4.77 -16.66 -6.41
C ARG A 156 -3.24 -16.52 -6.39
N LYS A 157 -2.71 -15.33 -6.07
CA LYS A 157 -1.26 -15.04 -5.94
C LYS A 157 -0.52 -16.06 -5.06
N ALA A 158 -1.05 -16.40 -3.88
CA ALA A 158 -0.42 -17.37 -2.98
C ALA A 158 -0.32 -18.75 -3.62
N GLY A 159 -1.39 -19.22 -4.27
CA GLY A 159 -1.38 -20.48 -5.01
C GLY A 159 -0.42 -20.46 -6.21
N ASN A 160 -0.28 -19.31 -6.88
CA ASN A 160 0.64 -19.14 -8.01
C ASN A 160 2.10 -19.29 -7.55
N ILE A 161 2.44 -18.66 -6.42
CA ILE A 161 3.76 -18.80 -5.77
C ILE A 161 3.96 -20.24 -5.29
N ALA A 162 2.97 -20.85 -4.63
CA ALA A 162 3.05 -22.23 -4.16
C ALA A 162 3.31 -23.23 -5.31
N GLU A 163 2.61 -23.09 -6.44
CA GLU A 163 2.86 -23.93 -7.60
C GLU A 163 4.26 -23.67 -8.17
N PHE A 164 4.74 -22.41 -8.19
CA PHE A 164 6.12 -22.13 -8.61
C PHE A 164 7.13 -22.86 -7.72
N CYS A 165 6.96 -22.82 -6.40
CA CYS A 165 7.82 -23.56 -5.46
C CYS A 165 7.80 -25.07 -5.74
N ALA A 166 6.62 -25.63 -6.05
CA ALA A 166 6.47 -27.06 -6.34
C ALA A 166 7.10 -27.48 -7.68
N THR A 167 7.00 -26.65 -8.72
CA THR A 167 7.45 -27.02 -10.08
C THR A 167 8.87 -26.60 -10.39
N TYR A 168 9.24 -25.37 -10.04
CA TYR A 168 10.53 -24.76 -10.39
C TYR A 168 11.39 -24.40 -9.17
N GLY A 169 10.82 -24.41 -7.97
CA GLY A 169 11.50 -23.98 -6.75
C GLY A 169 12.80 -24.73 -6.48
N HIS A 170 12.88 -26.01 -6.85
CA HIS A 170 14.09 -26.82 -6.67
C HIS A 170 15.30 -26.36 -7.52
N GLU A 171 15.09 -25.49 -8.52
CA GLU A 171 16.17 -24.92 -9.35
C GLU A 171 16.87 -23.71 -8.68
N TYR A 172 16.30 -23.17 -7.59
CA TYR A 172 16.70 -21.90 -6.99
C TYR A 172 16.77 -22.01 -5.46
N ASP A 173 17.71 -21.29 -4.85
CA ASP A 173 17.82 -21.20 -3.38
C ASP A 173 16.86 -20.15 -2.82
N PHE A 174 16.71 -19.05 -3.57
CA PHE A 174 15.93 -17.89 -3.16
C PHE A 174 14.92 -17.48 -4.23
N MET A 175 13.83 -16.85 -3.80
CA MET A 175 12.93 -16.13 -4.70
C MET A 175 12.71 -14.70 -4.22
N ILE A 176 12.70 -13.75 -5.15
CA ILE A 176 12.25 -12.38 -4.91
C ILE A 176 10.84 -12.27 -5.46
N VAL A 177 9.85 -12.04 -4.59
CA VAL A 177 8.45 -11.90 -5.02
C VAL A 177 8.20 -10.45 -5.39
N LEU A 178 7.65 -10.23 -6.59
CA LEU A 178 7.32 -8.92 -7.15
C LEU A 178 5.86 -8.91 -7.60
N ASP A 179 5.17 -7.81 -7.37
CA ASP A 179 3.88 -7.54 -8.00
C ASP A 179 4.07 -6.93 -9.40
N ALA A 180 3.02 -6.97 -10.21
CA ALA A 180 3.03 -6.45 -11.57
C ALA A 180 3.40 -4.94 -11.68
N ASP A 181 3.22 -4.17 -10.62
CA ASP A 181 3.58 -2.76 -10.46
C ASP A 181 4.91 -2.54 -9.71
N SER A 182 5.65 -3.61 -9.41
CA SER A 182 6.93 -3.51 -8.74
C SER A 182 8.06 -3.22 -9.72
N LEU A 183 8.98 -2.33 -9.32
CA LEU A 183 10.23 -2.07 -10.01
C LEU A 183 11.38 -2.18 -9.01
N MET A 184 12.41 -2.97 -9.35
CA MET A 184 13.55 -3.18 -8.47
C MET A 184 14.85 -3.19 -9.27
N THR A 185 15.89 -2.53 -8.76
CA THR A 185 17.20 -2.50 -9.44
C THR A 185 17.90 -3.85 -9.31
N GLY A 186 18.76 -4.18 -10.28
CA GLY A 186 19.60 -5.37 -10.21
C GLY A 186 20.52 -5.36 -8.99
N ALA A 187 21.01 -4.17 -8.61
CA ALA A 187 21.82 -3.98 -7.41
C ALA A 187 21.06 -4.35 -6.13
N ALA A 188 19.79 -3.94 -6.02
CA ALA A 188 18.92 -4.28 -4.90
C ALA A 188 18.64 -5.80 -4.85
N MET A 189 18.31 -6.41 -5.98
CA MET A 189 18.07 -7.86 -6.06
C MET A 189 19.29 -8.66 -5.62
N ARG A 190 20.48 -8.33 -6.13
CA ARG A 190 21.73 -9.01 -5.76
C ARG A 190 22.10 -8.74 -4.31
N ARG A 191 21.91 -7.53 -3.80
CA ARG A 191 22.12 -7.22 -2.38
C ARG A 191 21.29 -8.13 -1.48
N LEU A 192 20.02 -8.33 -1.81
CA LEU A 192 19.14 -9.24 -1.08
C LEU A 192 19.63 -10.70 -1.11
N ALA A 193 20.00 -11.21 -2.29
CA ALA A 193 20.56 -12.56 -2.42
C ALA A 193 21.83 -12.72 -1.56
N ARG A 194 22.73 -11.75 -1.62
CA ARG A 194 23.97 -11.74 -0.82
C ARG A 194 23.71 -11.71 0.69
N LEU A 195 22.68 -10.98 1.14
CA LEU A 195 22.28 -10.99 2.55
C LEU A 195 21.71 -12.34 2.97
N MET A 196 20.98 -13.02 2.10
CA MET A 196 20.46 -14.37 2.36
C MET A 196 21.57 -15.43 2.45
N GLU A 197 22.61 -15.31 1.63
CA GLU A 197 23.81 -16.15 1.69
C GLU A 197 24.56 -15.99 3.03
N GLU A 198 24.74 -14.75 3.49
CA GLU A 198 25.46 -14.47 4.75
C GLU A 198 24.60 -14.74 6.01
N ASN A 199 23.30 -14.99 5.87
CA ASN A 199 22.39 -15.22 6.99
C ASN A 199 21.57 -16.53 6.81
N PRO A 200 22.17 -17.70 7.10
CA PRO A 200 21.53 -19.00 6.89
C PRO A 200 20.25 -19.23 7.69
N ARG A 201 20.00 -18.49 8.78
CA ARG A 201 18.76 -18.57 9.59
C ARG A 201 17.64 -17.65 9.13
N THR A 202 17.91 -16.77 8.17
CA THR A 202 16.91 -15.86 7.62
C THR A 202 16.09 -16.61 6.57
N GLY A 203 14.78 -16.67 6.82
CA GLY A 203 13.81 -17.21 5.87
C GLY A 203 13.26 -16.14 4.93
N LEU A 204 13.20 -14.89 5.41
CA LEU A 204 12.62 -13.78 4.66
C LEU A 204 13.29 -12.45 4.99
N ILE A 205 13.58 -11.63 3.96
CA ILE A 205 13.92 -10.21 4.11
C ILE A 205 12.91 -9.39 3.32
N GLN A 206 12.05 -8.67 4.04
CA GLN A 206 11.11 -7.70 3.49
C GLN A 206 11.84 -6.38 3.25
N THR A 207 11.65 -5.76 2.08
CA THR A 207 12.11 -4.38 1.84
C THR A 207 10.93 -3.41 1.88
N VAL A 208 11.22 -2.12 1.82
CA VAL A 208 10.19 -1.08 1.71
C VAL A 208 10.12 -0.63 0.25
N SER A 209 9.00 -0.90 -0.41
CA SER A 209 8.70 -0.32 -1.72
C SER A 209 8.16 1.07 -1.52
N TYR A 210 8.76 2.05 -2.19
CA TYR A 210 8.23 3.40 -2.16
C TYR A 210 7.42 3.68 -3.43
N ALA A 211 6.32 4.40 -3.23
CA ALA A 211 5.45 4.85 -4.29
C ALA A 211 6.21 5.70 -5.33
N ALA A 212 6.12 5.33 -6.61
CA ALA A 212 6.65 6.12 -7.71
C ALA A 212 5.87 5.88 -9.02
N GLY A 213 6.14 6.73 -10.02
CA GLY A 213 5.80 6.46 -11.42
C GLY A 213 4.40 6.89 -11.88
N ARG A 214 3.60 7.59 -11.04
CA ARG A 214 2.24 8.04 -11.39
C ARG A 214 2.08 9.55 -11.28
N ASP A 215 1.30 10.15 -12.18
CA ASP A 215 1.29 11.60 -12.42
C ASP A 215 0.00 12.33 -12.01
N THR A 216 -1.03 11.62 -11.53
CA THR A 216 -2.24 12.25 -10.96
C THR A 216 -1.91 13.06 -9.71
N LEU A 217 -2.69 14.13 -9.44
CA LEU A 217 -2.49 14.93 -8.22
C LEU A 217 -2.58 14.06 -6.95
N PHE A 218 -3.52 13.11 -6.93
CA PHE A 218 -3.69 12.14 -5.85
C PHE A 218 -2.42 11.31 -5.64
N ALA A 219 -1.91 10.66 -6.70
CA ALA A 219 -0.71 9.84 -6.61
C ALA A 219 0.50 10.66 -6.14
N ARG A 220 0.70 11.88 -6.65
CA ARG A 220 1.81 12.74 -6.23
C ARG A 220 1.75 13.11 -4.75
N ILE A 221 0.55 13.40 -4.23
CA ILE A 221 0.36 13.68 -2.80
C ILE A 221 0.69 12.43 -1.97
N GLN A 222 0.26 11.24 -2.41
CA GLN A 222 0.58 9.98 -1.74
C GLN A 222 2.09 9.69 -1.76
N GLN A 223 2.73 9.81 -2.93
CA GLN A 223 4.18 9.64 -3.08
C GLN A 223 4.95 10.56 -2.13
N PHE A 224 4.57 11.84 -2.09
CA PHE A 224 5.14 12.80 -1.17
C PHE A 224 4.92 12.41 0.31
N ALA A 225 3.69 12.04 0.69
CA ALA A 225 3.34 11.68 2.06
C ALA A 225 4.09 10.43 2.54
N VAL A 226 4.12 9.36 1.75
CA VAL A 226 4.84 8.13 2.11
C VAL A 226 6.34 8.40 2.24
N ARG A 227 6.94 9.14 1.29
CA ARG A 227 8.37 9.50 1.35
C ARG A 227 8.72 10.37 2.54
N LEU A 228 7.82 11.27 2.96
CA LEU A 228 8.04 12.17 4.09
C LEU A 228 7.83 11.48 5.44
N TYR A 229 6.76 10.70 5.59
CA TYR A 229 6.30 10.21 6.89
C TYR A 229 6.74 8.78 7.20
N ALA A 230 6.78 7.87 6.22
CA ALA A 230 7.07 6.46 6.48
C ALA A 230 8.45 6.20 7.11
N PRO A 231 9.56 6.90 6.74
CA PRO A 231 10.89 6.55 7.21
C PRO A 231 11.03 6.43 8.73
N LEU A 232 10.48 7.37 9.51
CA LEU A 232 10.56 7.29 10.98
C LEU A 232 9.78 6.11 11.53
N SER A 233 8.56 5.87 11.04
CA SER A 233 7.76 4.71 11.47
C SER A 233 8.43 3.38 11.12
N LEU A 234 9.09 3.29 9.96
CA LEU A 234 9.79 2.10 9.50
C LEU A 234 11.08 1.84 10.29
N ARG A 235 11.80 2.90 10.66
CA ARG A 235 12.95 2.80 11.58
C ARG A 235 12.53 2.21 12.92
N CYS A 236 11.43 2.71 13.49
CA CYS A 236 10.87 2.16 14.71
C CYS A 236 10.47 0.69 14.56
N LEU A 237 9.76 0.37 13.47
CA LEU A 237 9.29 -0.98 13.22
C LEU A 237 10.45 -1.99 13.15
N GLU A 238 11.51 -1.71 12.38
CA GLU A 238 12.68 -2.59 12.30
C GLU A 238 13.38 -2.76 13.65
N THR A 239 13.62 -1.68 14.39
CA THR A 239 14.33 -1.76 15.67
C THR A 239 13.55 -2.54 16.74
N TRP A 240 12.21 -2.47 16.75
CA TRP A 240 11.40 -3.19 17.74
C TRP A 240 11.11 -4.64 17.37
N GLN A 241 10.93 -4.94 16.09
CA GLN A 241 10.57 -6.30 15.67
C GLN A 241 11.79 -7.22 15.51
N GLY A 242 12.94 -6.68 15.10
CA GLY A 242 14.15 -7.46 14.84
C GLY A 242 13.89 -8.71 13.97
N PRO A 243 14.14 -9.94 14.48
CA PRO A 243 13.88 -11.18 13.73
C PRO A 243 12.41 -11.56 13.61
N ASP A 244 11.50 -10.88 14.32
CA ASP A 244 10.05 -11.13 14.34
C ASP A 244 9.27 -10.18 13.43
N GLY A 245 9.84 -9.84 12.26
CA GLY A 245 9.20 -8.96 11.29
C GLY A 245 7.96 -9.55 10.61
N SER A 246 7.39 -8.75 9.69
CA SER A 246 6.23 -9.13 8.88
C SER A 246 6.59 -9.20 7.38
N TYR A 247 5.85 -10.03 6.65
CA TYR A 247 5.88 -10.08 5.19
C TYR A 247 4.70 -9.28 4.62
N TRP A 248 4.95 -8.50 3.56
CA TRP A 248 3.96 -7.62 2.90
C TRP A 248 3.70 -8.02 1.44
N GLY A 249 4.05 -9.25 1.07
CA GLY A 249 3.61 -9.88 -0.17
C GLY A 249 4.49 -9.62 -1.39
N HIS A 250 5.32 -8.57 -1.41
CA HIS A 250 6.19 -8.26 -2.56
C HIS A 250 7.41 -7.42 -2.16
N ASN A 251 8.33 -7.25 -3.10
CA ASN A 251 9.66 -6.66 -2.95
C ASN A 251 10.41 -7.25 -1.75
N ALA A 252 10.28 -8.56 -1.58
CA ALA A 252 10.91 -9.32 -0.52
C ALA A 252 11.63 -10.51 -1.11
N ILE A 253 12.75 -10.90 -0.51
CA ILE A 253 13.43 -12.15 -0.83
C ILE A 253 13.06 -13.21 0.21
N LEU A 254 12.81 -14.42 -0.27
CA LEU A 254 12.45 -15.58 0.53
C LEU A 254 13.39 -16.74 0.23
N ARG A 255 13.74 -17.51 1.27
CA ARG A 255 14.39 -18.81 1.12
C ARG A 255 13.34 -19.83 0.70
N ILE A 256 13.51 -20.41 -0.49
CA ILE A 256 12.49 -21.29 -1.07
C ILE A 256 12.28 -22.52 -0.18
N GLU A 257 13.35 -23.14 0.31
CA GLU A 257 13.25 -24.28 1.25
C GLU A 257 12.45 -23.93 2.50
N ALA A 258 12.74 -22.79 3.13
CA ALA A 258 12.03 -22.36 4.33
C ALA A 258 10.55 -22.11 4.04
N PHE A 259 10.25 -21.41 2.94
CA PHE A 259 8.90 -21.04 2.55
C PHE A 259 8.07 -22.28 2.15
N ALA A 260 8.58 -23.10 1.23
CA ALA A 260 7.88 -24.29 0.73
C ALA A 260 7.55 -25.29 1.84
N ASN A 261 8.42 -25.44 2.84
CA ASN A 261 8.22 -26.41 3.91
C ASN A 261 7.34 -25.91 5.07
N ASN A 262 7.11 -24.59 5.19
CA ASN A 262 6.53 -24.02 6.42
C ASN A 262 5.39 -23.02 6.20
N ALA A 263 5.29 -22.40 5.02
CA ALA A 263 4.37 -21.30 4.76
C ALA A 263 3.07 -21.73 4.05
N GLU A 264 2.74 -23.03 4.05
CA GLU A 264 1.48 -23.52 3.49
C GLU A 264 0.27 -22.91 4.23
N LEU A 265 -0.61 -22.27 3.47
CA LEU A 265 -1.76 -21.55 4.01
C LEU A 265 -2.95 -22.49 4.24
N PRO A 266 -3.59 -22.43 5.42
CA PRO A 266 -4.82 -23.17 5.63
C PRO A 266 -5.99 -22.48 4.92
N ILE A 267 -6.97 -23.28 4.49
CA ILE A 267 -8.30 -22.77 4.15
C ILE A 267 -9.07 -22.58 5.46
N LEU A 268 -9.48 -21.34 5.74
CA LEU A 268 -10.19 -21.03 6.98
C LEU A 268 -11.58 -21.68 6.96
N SER A 269 -11.94 -22.36 8.05
CA SER A 269 -13.26 -23.00 8.19
C SER A 269 -14.40 -21.98 8.15
N GLY A 270 -15.62 -22.40 7.81
CA GLY A 270 -16.81 -21.56 7.78
C GLY A 270 -17.01 -20.77 6.48
N LYS A 271 -18.09 -19.98 6.42
CA LYS A 271 -18.49 -19.25 5.21
C LYS A 271 -17.66 -17.97 4.99
N PRO A 272 -17.42 -17.55 3.74
CA PRO A 272 -16.94 -16.20 3.43
C PRO A 272 -17.83 -15.12 4.07
N PRO A 273 -17.29 -13.94 4.41
CA PRO A 273 -15.97 -13.41 4.06
C PRO A 273 -14.85 -13.72 5.09
N LEU A 274 -15.19 -14.24 6.27
CA LEU A 274 -14.21 -14.58 7.32
C LEU A 274 -13.62 -16.00 7.17
N GLY A 275 -14.29 -16.87 6.41
CA GLY A 275 -13.80 -18.21 6.02
C GLY A 275 -13.29 -18.23 4.59
N GLY A 276 -12.77 -19.39 4.16
CA GLY A 276 -12.21 -19.61 2.83
C GLY A 276 -10.72 -19.27 2.74
N GLU A 277 -10.26 -19.02 1.51
CA GLU A 277 -8.89 -18.61 1.24
C GLU A 277 -8.56 -17.26 1.90
N ILE A 278 -7.34 -17.17 2.43
CA ILE A 278 -6.85 -15.96 3.10
C ILE A 278 -6.45 -14.94 2.03
N LEU A 279 -7.06 -13.75 2.06
CA LEU A 279 -6.78 -12.68 1.10
C LEU A 279 -5.43 -12.00 1.37
N CYS A 280 -5.21 -11.57 2.62
CA CYS A 280 -3.93 -11.03 3.09
C CYS A 280 -3.05 -12.21 3.55
N HIS A 281 -2.61 -13.01 2.59
CA HIS A 281 -1.88 -14.25 2.83
C HIS A 281 -0.46 -14.02 3.39
N ASP A 282 0.18 -12.97 2.90
CA ASP A 282 1.55 -12.55 3.20
C ASP A 282 1.87 -12.47 4.69
N ILE A 283 1.06 -11.75 5.47
CA ILE A 283 1.29 -11.60 6.92
C ILE A 283 1.21 -12.97 7.61
N VAL A 284 0.34 -13.86 7.13
CA VAL A 284 0.19 -15.22 7.66
C VAL A 284 1.40 -16.07 7.29
N GLU A 285 1.86 -16.04 6.04
CA GLU A 285 3.07 -16.76 5.59
C GLU A 285 4.31 -16.33 6.39
N GLY A 286 4.48 -15.03 6.64
CA GLY A 286 5.54 -14.51 7.51
C GLY A 286 5.42 -15.02 8.95
N ALA A 287 4.20 -15.06 9.50
CA ALA A 287 3.94 -15.63 10.82
C ALA A 287 4.23 -17.13 10.90
N LEU A 288 3.95 -17.87 9.82
CA LEU A 288 4.24 -19.31 9.72
C LEU A 288 5.74 -19.60 9.64
N LEU A 289 6.51 -18.79 8.90
CA LEU A 289 7.98 -18.84 8.89
C LEU A 289 8.54 -18.59 10.28
N ARG A 290 8.04 -17.55 10.98
CA ARG A 290 8.45 -17.27 12.37
C ARG A 290 8.13 -18.42 13.31
N ARG A 291 6.95 -19.03 13.19
CA ARG A 291 6.55 -20.22 13.95
C ARG A 291 7.51 -21.39 13.72
N ALA A 292 8.06 -21.53 12.51
CA ALA A 292 9.03 -22.57 12.17
C ALA A 292 10.47 -22.25 12.60
N GLY A 293 10.72 -21.10 13.24
CA GLY A 293 12.03 -20.72 13.75
C GLY A 293 12.90 -19.92 12.78
N TRP A 294 12.41 -19.57 11.59
CA TRP A 294 13.13 -18.77 10.59
C TRP A 294 13.03 -17.28 10.87
N ASP A 295 14.13 -16.54 10.82
CA ASP A 295 14.09 -15.08 11.00
C ASP A 295 13.33 -14.43 9.83
N VAL A 296 12.44 -13.49 10.16
CA VAL A 296 11.75 -12.60 9.22
C VAL A 296 12.21 -11.19 9.50
N ARG A 297 12.95 -10.59 8.58
CA ARG A 297 13.65 -9.32 8.77
C ARG A 297 13.07 -8.24 7.88
N LEU A 298 13.09 -6.99 8.34
CA LEU A 298 12.81 -5.84 7.51
C LEU A 298 14.12 -5.13 7.18
N LEU A 299 14.24 -4.64 5.95
CA LEU A 299 15.37 -3.84 5.50
C LEU A 299 14.84 -2.50 4.95
N PRO A 300 14.63 -1.49 5.81
CA PRO A 300 13.96 -0.26 5.38
C PRO A 300 14.82 0.67 4.52
N GLU A 301 16.13 0.73 4.76
CA GLU A 301 17.06 1.61 4.02
C GLU A 301 17.95 0.81 3.09
N MET A 302 17.43 0.52 1.89
CA MET A 302 18.18 -0.14 0.81
C MET A 302 18.27 0.72 -0.45
N GLY A 303 17.17 1.43 -0.78
CA GLY A 303 16.99 2.09 -2.07
C GLY A 303 16.78 1.08 -3.22
N GLY A 304 16.40 1.56 -4.39
CA GLY A 304 16.31 0.72 -5.59
C GLY A 304 15.08 -0.20 -5.64
N THR A 305 14.02 0.13 -4.92
CA THR A 305 12.78 -0.65 -4.83
C THR A 305 11.58 0.29 -4.82
N TRP A 306 10.69 0.12 -5.78
CA TRP A 306 9.52 0.97 -6.00
C TRP A 306 8.30 0.12 -6.30
N GLU A 307 7.14 0.71 -6.04
CA GLU A 307 5.85 0.23 -6.48
C GLU A 307 5.01 1.39 -7.00
N GLU A 308 4.02 1.10 -7.83
CA GLU A 308 3.02 2.09 -8.19
C GLU A 308 1.86 2.07 -7.20
N MET A 309 1.23 3.23 -7.01
CA MET A 309 0.08 3.36 -6.12
C MET A 309 -1.21 3.66 -6.89
N PRO A 310 -2.39 3.41 -6.30
CA PRO A 310 -3.65 3.81 -6.89
C PRO A 310 -3.66 5.29 -7.30
N THR A 311 -4.13 5.57 -8.51
CA THR A 311 -4.02 6.90 -9.13
C THR A 311 -5.15 7.84 -8.74
N ASN A 312 -6.13 7.38 -7.96
CA ASN A 312 -7.25 8.18 -7.48
C ASN A 312 -7.89 7.55 -6.23
N LEU A 313 -8.72 8.36 -5.55
CA LEU A 313 -9.39 7.95 -4.32
C LEU A 313 -10.29 6.72 -4.51
N ILE A 314 -11.01 6.58 -5.62
CA ILE A 314 -11.95 5.46 -5.82
C ILE A 314 -11.20 4.14 -5.89
N ASP A 315 -10.11 4.10 -6.65
CA ASP A 315 -9.28 2.90 -6.79
C ASP A 315 -8.58 2.54 -5.48
N LEU A 316 -8.13 3.56 -4.71
CA LEU A 316 -7.63 3.34 -3.35
C LEU A 316 -8.71 2.71 -2.46
N LEU A 317 -9.93 3.25 -2.44
CA LEU A 317 -11.02 2.71 -1.63
C LEU A 317 -11.35 1.25 -2.03
N GLY A 318 -11.28 0.91 -3.32
CA GLY A 318 -11.41 -0.47 -3.79
C GLY A 318 -10.32 -1.40 -3.22
N ARG A 319 -9.05 -0.95 -3.22
CA ARG A 319 -7.92 -1.68 -2.61
C ARG A 319 -8.10 -1.85 -1.10
N GLU A 320 -8.43 -0.78 -0.39
CA GLU A 320 -8.68 -0.77 1.06
C GLU A 320 -9.78 -1.76 1.47
N ARG A 321 -10.82 -1.93 0.64
CA ARG A 321 -11.89 -2.88 0.95
C ARG A 321 -11.39 -4.34 0.98
N ARG A 322 -10.51 -4.71 0.03
CA ARG A 322 -9.92 -6.06 -0.03
C ARG A 322 -8.98 -6.30 1.15
N TRP A 323 -8.15 -5.31 1.48
CA TRP A 323 -7.26 -5.36 2.63
C TRP A 323 -8.03 -5.41 3.95
N CYS A 324 -9.11 -4.64 4.09
CA CYS A 324 -10.00 -4.69 5.25
C CYS A 324 -10.57 -6.11 5.45
N GLN A 325 -11.12 -6.72 4.40
CA GLN A 325 -11.64 -8.09 4.50
C GLN A 325 -10.53 -9.08 4.90
N GLY A 326 -9.37 -9.02 4.25
CA GLY A 326 -8.25 -9.91 4.52
C GLY A 326 -7.70 -9.78 5.95
N ASN A 327 -7.58 -8.55 6.46
CA ASN A 327 -7.18 -8.32 7.84
C ASN A 327 -8.23 -8.84 8.83
N LEU A 328 -9.53 -8.70 8.54
CA LEU A 328 -10.58 -9.27 9.40
C LEU A 328 -10.59 -10.80 9.40
N GLN A 329 -10.16 -11.47 8.31
CA GLN A 329 -9.96 -12.92 8.30
C GLN A 329 -8.89 -13.36 9.31
N HIS A 330 -7.89 -12.52 9.60
CA HIS A 330 -6.83 -12.82 10.56
C HIS A 330 -7.34 -13.02 11.99
N LEU A 331 -8.57 -12.59 12.32
CA LEU A 331 -9.22 -12.92 13.60
C LEU A 331 -9.25 -14.43 13.87
N ARG A 332 -9.39 -15.24 12.81
CA ARG A 332 -9.34 -16.70 12.92
C ARG A 332 -7.92 -17.24 13.04
N VAL A 333 -6.96 -16.55 12.43
CA VAL A 333 -5.53 -16.92 12.45
C VAL A 333 -4.90 -16.62 13.82
N LEU A 334 -5.34 -15.57 14.53
CA LEU A 334 -4.81 -15.20 15.86
C LEU A 334 -4.81 -16.36 16.88
N THR A 335 -5.80 -17.24 16.77
CA THR A 335 -5.99 -18.40 17.66
C THR A 335 -5.16 -19.62 17.25
N MET A 336 -4.43 -19.55 16.14
CA MET A 336 -3.58 -20.64 15.66
C MET A 336 -2.49 -20.96 16.68
N LYS A 337 -2.33 -22.26 16.95
CA LYS A 337 -1.32 -22.79 17.87
C LYS A 337 0.09 -22.58 17.31
N GLY A 338 1.03 -22.30 18.20
CA GLY A 338 2.45 -22.12 17.86
C GLY A 338 2.84 -20.73 17.34
N LEU A 339 1.89 -19.85 17.00
CA LEU A 339 2.26 -18.47 16.64
C LEU A 339 2.98 -17.76 17.80
N LEU A 340 4.00 -16.98 17.48
CA LEU A 340 4.73 -16.16 18.44
C LEU A 340 3.92 -14.91 18.81
N GLY A 341 4.23 -14.31 19.97
CA GLY A 341 3.55 -13.10 20.45
C GLY A 341 3.64 -11.94 19.47
N ALA A 342 4.82 -11.71 18.88
CA ALA A 342 5.04 -10.69 17.86
C ALA A 342 4.20 -10.93 16.59
N SER A 343 4.10 -12.17 16.11
CA SER A 343 3.26 -12.50 14.96
C SER A 343 1.76 -12.25 15.24
N ARG A 344 1.29 -12.58 16.45
CA ARG A 344 -0.09 -12.23 16.87
C ARG A 344 -0.29 -10.73 16.95
N TRP A 345 0.72 -9.99 17.39
CA TRP A 345 0.68 -8.54 17.44
C TRP A 345 0.56 -7.92 16.04
N HIS A 346 1.34 -8.38 15.06
CA HIS A 346 1.24 -7.90 13.67
C HIS A 346 -0.16 -8.12 13.08
N LEU A 347 -0.71 -9.34 13.22
CA LEU A 347 -2.08 -9.65 12.81
C LEU A 347 -3.12 -8.77 13.55
N GLY A 348 -2.93 -8.58 14.86
CA GLY A 348 -3.80 -7.75 15.69
C GLY A 348 -3.78 -6.27 15.31
N VAL A 349 -2.61 -5.71 15.02
CA VAL A 349 -2.45 -4.31 14.56
C VAL A 349 -3.13 -4.12 13.21
N GLY A 350 -3.00 -5.08 12.28
CA GLY A 350 -3.71 -5.07 11.01
C GLY A 350 -5.23 -5.02 11.17
N ILE A 351 -5.79 -5.84 12.07
CA ILE A 351 -7.22 -5.80 12.43
C ILE A 351 -7.61 -4.45 13.06
N LEU A 352 -6.86 -3.99 14.06
CA LEU A 352 -7.16 -2.77 14.80
C LEU A 352 -7.06 -1.52 13.91
N GLY A 353 -6.14 -1.52 12.94
CA GLY A 353 -5.99 -0.47 11.94
C GLY A 353 -7.25 -0.22 11.11
N TYR A 354 -8.10 -1.25 10.93
CA TYR A 354 -9.42 -1.08 10.31
C TYR A 354 -10.54 -0.86 11.34
N CYS A 355 -10.52 -1.57 12.46
CA CYS A 355 -11.55 -1.44 13.51
C CYS A 355 -11.58 -0.05 14.17
N VAL A 356 -10.50 0.72 14.09
CA VAL A 356 -10.48 2.11 14.58
C VAL A 356 -11.43 3.03 13.81
N TYR A 357 -11.72 2.76 12.53
CA TYR A 357 -12.59 3.64 11.72
C TYR A 357 -14.06 3.63 12.18
N PRO A 358 -14.73 2.48 12.39
CA PRO A 358 -16.06 2.46 13.02
C PRO A 358 -16.10 3.17 14.38
N LEU A 359 -15.04 3.05 15.19
CA LEU A 359 -14.96 3.71 16.49
C LEU A 359 -14.86 5.24 16.34
N TRP A 360 -14.10 5.73 15.36
CA TRP A 360 -14.06 7.16 15.02
C TRP A 360 -15.42 7.67 14.56
N ILE A 361 -16.11 6.95 13.66
CA ILE A 361 -17.45 7.35 13.20
C ILE A 361 -18.44 7.36 14.37
N ALA A 362 -18.40 6.35 15.26
CA ALA A 362 -19.23 6.32 16.46
C ALA A 362 -18.91 7.48 17.42
N PHE A 363 -17.62 7.80 17.62
CA PHE A 363 -17.20 8.91 18.47
C PHE A 363 -17.68 10.25 17.92
N LEU A 364 -17.51 10.50 16.62
CA LEU A 364 -17.98 11.73 15.98
C LEU A 364 -19.50 11.83 16.01
N GLY A 365 -20.23 10.74 15.72
CA GLY A 365 -21.69 10.73 15.74
C GLY A 365 -22.27 10.95 17.15
N LEU A 366 -21.83 10.15 18.13
CA LEU A 366 -22.31 10.26 19.51
C LEU A 366 -21.84 11.55 20.19
N GLY A 367 -20.61 12.00 19.92
CA GLY A 367 -20.08 13.26 20.41
C GLY A 367 -20.83 14.46 19.85
N THR A 368 -21.16 14.46 18.54
CA THR A 368 -21.99 15.51 17.94
C THR A 368 -23.39 15.50 18.53
N TRP A 369 -24.00 14.32 18.70
CA TRP A 369 -25.32 14.23 19.33
C TRP A 369 -25.32 14.72 20.79
N GLN A 370 -24.28 14.38 21.56
CA GLN A 370 -24.11 14.91 22.91
C GLN A 370 -23.98 16.44 22.87
N ALA A 371 -23.16 16.98 21.97
CA ALA A 371 -22.91 18.42 21.87
C ALA A 371 -24.16 19.22 21.46
N VAL A 372 -25.01 18.66 20.58
CA VAL A 372 -26.33 19.25 20.25
C VAL A 372 -27.22 19.33 21.49
N ARG A 373 -27.16 18.35 22.39
CA ARG A 373 -28.01 18.31 23.60
C ARG A 373 -27.48 19.17 24.75
N SER A 374 -26.17 19.23 24.94
CA SER A 374 -25.54 20.01 26.02
C SER A 374 -25.30 21.47 25.65
N GLY A 375 -25.18 21.78 24.36
CA GLY A 375 -24.77 23.11 23.90
C GLY A 375 -23.26 23.37 24.05
N GLU A 376 -22.47 22.33 24.31
CA GLU A 376 -21.01 22.38 24.49
C GLU A 376 -20.37 21.32 23.60
N LEU A 377 -19.16 21.55 23.06
CA LEU A 377 -18.43 20.52 22.30
C LEU A 377 -18.05 19.33 23.21
N GLY A 378 -17.63 19.62 24.43
CA GLY A 378 -17.07 18.60 25.31
C GLY A 378 -15.88 17.87 24.66
N LEU A 379 -15.86 16.55 24.80
CA LEU A 379 -14.74 15.72 24.32
C LEU A 379 -14.58 15.71 22.79
N ILE A 380 -15.62 15.99 22.00
CA ILE A 380 -15.47 16.10 20.53
C ILE A 380 -14.63 17.32 20.15
N GLY A 381 -14.62 18.36 21.00
CA GLY A 381 -13.76 19.53 20.89
C GLY A 381 -12.40 19.37 21.57
N TYR A 382 -12.09 18.18 22.08
CA TYR A 382 -10.81 17.85 22.72
C TYR A 382 -10.40 18.73 23.91
N GLY A 383 -11.31 19.47 24.55
CA GLY A 383 -10.96 20.40 25.64
C GLY A 383 -10.99 21.88 25.27
N LEU A 384 -11.19 22.24 24.00
CA LEU A 384 -11.11 23.63 23.52
C LEU A 384 -12.19 24.56 24.10
N ASP A 385 -13.28 24.00 24.61
CA ASP A 385 -14.43 24.72 25.13
C ASP A 385 -14.59 24.61 26.67
N GLY A 386 -13.82 23.75 27.34
CA GLY A 386 -14.08 23.38 28.74
C GLY A 386 -13.78 24.47 29.79
N GLY A 387 -13.29 25.64 29.38
CA GLY A 387 -13.15 26.84 30.22
C GLY A 387 -12.17 26.74 31.41
N ASN A 388 -11.60 25.57 31.67
CA ASN A 388 -10.73 25.30 32.82
C ASN A 388 -9.33 24.81 32.42
N ALA A 389 -8.37 24.89 33.34
CA ALA A 389 -6.97 24.54 33.06
C ALA A 389 -6.78 23.09 32.59
N ALA A 390 -7.58 22.14 33.12
CA ALA A 390 -7.50 20.74 32.71
C ALA A 390 -7.99 20.54 31.27
N ALA A 391 -9.02 21.28 30.83
CA ALA A 391 -9.53 21.27 29.47
C ALA A 391 -8.50 21.83 28.48
N TRP A 392 -7.86 22.96 28.78
CA TRP A 392 -6.78 23.51 27.96
C TRP A 392 -5.56 22.59 27.90
N ALA A 393 -5.20 21.95 29.01
CA ALA A 393 -4.14 20.95 29.04
C ALA A 393 -4.50 19.71 28.21
N LEU A 394 -5.76 19.27 28.25
CA LEU A 394 -6.27 18.18 27.40
C LEU A 394 -6.15 18.55 25.92
N ALA A 395 -6.64 19.72 25.53
CA ALA A 395 -6.58 20.19 24.14
C ALA A 395 -5.15 20.27 23.64
N THR A 396 -4.26 20.87 24.43
CA THR A 396 -2.83 20.97 24.11
C THR A 396 -2.21 19.59 23.93
N LEU A 397 -2.47 18.65 24.83
CA LEU A 397 -1.91 17.30 24.76
C LEU A 397 -2.46 16.51 23.56
N VAL A 398 -3.77 16.58 23.29
CA VAL A 398 -4.39 15.89 22.15
C VAL A 398 -3.84 16.44 20.84
N ILE A 399 -3.80 17.77 20.69
CA ILE A 399 -3.24 18.43 19.50
C ILE A 399 -1.77 18.04 19.34
N ALA A 400 -0.98 18.05 20.42
CA ALA A 400 0.41 17.64 20.38
C ALA A 400 0.56 16.18 19.92
N VAL A 401 -0.20 15.24 20.49
CA VAL A 401 -0.16 13.81 20.10
C VAL A 401 -0.55 13.61 18.64
N MET A 402 -1.61 14.28 18.17
CA MET A 402 -2.07 14.15 16.79
C MET A 402 -1.11 14.80 15.78
N ALA A 403 -0.45 15.90 16.15
CA ALA A 403 0.49 16.60 15.28
C ALA A 403 1.90 15.97 15.30
N LEU A 404 2.25 15.25 16.37
CA LEU A 404 3.62 14.77 16.61
C LEU A 404 4.21 13.99 15.43
N PRO A 405 3.54 12.96 14.85
CA PRO A 405 4.11 12.20 13.73
C PRO A 405 4.58 13.08 12.57
N LYS A 406 3.73 14.00 12.12
CA LYS A 406 4.02 14.89 10.99
C LYS A 406 5.10 15.91 11.34
N LEU A 407 5.03 16.52 12.53
CA LEU A 407 6.02 17.50 12.97
C LEU A 407 7.40 16.88 13.12
N LEU A 408 7.50 15.66 13.66
CA LEU A 408 8.77 14.95 13.79
C LEU A 408 9.38 14.60 12.42
N SER A 409 8.58 14.09 11.48
CA SER A 409 9.06 13.80 10.13
C SER A 409 9.51 15.05 9.37
N ILE A 410 8.73 16.15 9.44
CA ILE A 410 9.11 17.43 8.83
C ILE A 410 10.39 17.96 9.47
N GLY A 411 10.48 17.96 10.80
CA GLY A 411 11.68 18.36 11.54
C GLY A 411 12.90 17.51 11.18
N TYR A 412 12.72 16.20 11.06
CA TYR A 412 13.76 15.26 10.64
C TYR A 412 14.30 15.60 9.24
N VAL A 413 13.43 15.82 8.26
CA VAL A 413 13.85 16.23 6.90
C VAL A 413 14.51 17.61 6.93
N LEU A 414 13.93 18.58 7.65
CA LEU A 414 14.46 19.95 7.76
C LEU A 414 15.85 20.00 8.38
N ALA A 415 16.19 19.07 9.27
CA ALA A 415 17.49 19.02 9.93
C ALA A 415 18.68 18.70 9.00
N SER A 416 18.45 18.27 7.74
CA SER A 416 19.52 17.94 6.79
C SER A 416 19.35 18.64 5.46
N ALA A 417 20.39 19.36 4.99
CA ALA A 417 20.38 20.00 3.67
C ALA A 417 20.15 19.01 2.53
N ARG A 418 20.74 17.81 2.64
CA ARG A 418 20.55 16.73 1.67
C ARG A 418 19.09 16.27 1.64
N ARG A 419 18.51 15.96 2.81
CA ARG A 419 17.09 15.53 2.89
C ARG A 419 16.16 16.62 2.38
N ARG A 420 16.40 17.89 2.68
CA ARG A 420 15.62 19.00 2.12
C ARG A 420 15.71 19.06 0.60
N ALA A 421 16.89 18.85 0.03
CA ALA A 421 17.09 18.87 -1.42
C ALA A 421 16.30 17.77 -2.12
N ASP A 422 16.13 16.60 -1.48
CA ASP A 422 15.33 15.49 -2.00
C ASP A 422 13.85 15.89 -2.19
N PHE A 423 13.33 16.86 -1.43
CA PHE A 423 11.96 17.40 -1.56
C PHE A 423 11.92 18.77 -2.27
N GLY A 424 12.94 19.12 -3.07
CA GLY A 424 12.98 20.40 -3.80
C GLY A 424 13.27 21.63 -2.93
N GLY A 425 13.80 21.43 -1.72
CA GLY A 425 14.20 22.48 -0.78
C GLY A 425 13.14 22.83 0.28
N THR A 426 13.53 23.69 1.22
CA THR A 426 12.70 24.03 2.40
C THR A 426 11.32 24.57 2.05
N ARG A 427 11.24 25.52 1.09
CA ARG A 427 9.97 26.13 0.69
C ARG A 427 9.04 25.12 0.04
N SER A 428 9.56 24.31 -0.88
CA SER A 428 8.81 23.25 -1.56
C SER A 428 8.25 22.26 -0.54
N LEU A 429 9.08 21.77 0.37
CA LEU A 429 8.70 20.85 1.44
C LEU A 429 7.56 21.42 2.31
N LEU A 430 7.72 22.64 2.84
CA LEU A 430 6.75 23.22 3.77
C LEU A 430 5.41 23.53 3.11
N VAL A 431 5.42 24.08 1.89
CA VAL A 431 4.18 24.35 1.14
C VAL A 431 3.50 23.03 0.75
N SER A 432 4.27 22.04 0.31
CA SER A 432 3.73 20.72 -0.04
C SER A 432 3.13 20.02 1.18
N ALA A 433 3.79 20.06 2.34
CA ALA A 433 3.27 19.49 3.58
C ALA A 433 2.00 20.21 4.07
N ALA A 434 1.91 21.54 3.93
CA ALA A 434 0.71 22.29 4.29
C ALA A 434 -0.48 21.97 3.35
N LEU A 435 -0.22 21.91 2.04
CA LEU A 435 -1.24 21.55 1.04
C LEU A 435 -1.68 20.09 1.19
N GLU A 436 -0.72 19.18 1.39
CA GLU A 436 -0.99 17.77 1.70
C GLU A 436 -1.89 17.66 2.93
N GLN A 437 -1.58 18.36 4.02
CA GLN A 437 -2.39 18.35 5.24
C GLN A 437 -3.80 18.85 4.97
N ALA A 438 -3.95 19.97 4.24
CA ALA A 438 -5.26 20.52 3.91
C ALA A 438 -6.10 19.53 3.07
N ILE A 439 -5.48 18.87 2.09
CA ILE A 439 -6.16 17.89 1.24
C ILE A 439 -6.53 16.64 2.06
N TRP A 440 -5.65 16.13 2.91
CA TRP A 440 -5.92 14.96 3.75
C TRP A 440 -6.97 15.20 4.83
N VAL A 441 -7.09 16.42 5.36
CA VAL A 441 -8.21 16.78 6.25
C VAL A 441 -9.56 16.60 5.55
N LEU A 442 -9.62 16.83 4.22
CA LEU A 442 -10.84 16.63 3.44
C LEU A 442 -11.02 15.17 2.98
N LEU A 443 -9.94 14.47 2.64
CA LEU A 443 -10.02 13.07 2.19
C LEU A 443 -10.30 12.09 3.34
N TRP A 444 -9.76 12.35 4.52
CA TRP A 444 -9.80 11.40 5.65
C TRP A 444 -11.24 11.06 6.09
N PRO A 445 -12.20 12.00 6.25
CA PRO A 445 -13.58 11.65 6.60
C PRO A 445 -14.24 10.70 5.61
N VAL A 446 -13.98 10.88 4.31
CA VAL A 446 -14.50 10.02 3.24
C VAL A 446 -13.91 8.61 3.36
N MET A 447 -12.60 8.52 3.54
CA MET A 447 -11.90 7.25 3.72
C MET A 447 -12.35 6.53 5.00
N ALA A 448 -12.48 7.26 6.11
CA ALA A 448 -12.91 6.72 7.39
C ALA A 448 -14.33 6.15 7.31
N LEU A 449 -15.26 6.87 6.67
CA LEU A 449 -16.63 6.39 6.46
C LEU A 449 -16.64 5.12 5.60
N PHE A 450 -15.88 5.09 4.51
CA PHE A 450 -15.80 3.93 3.64
C PHE A 450 -15.17 2.72 4.33
N ALA A 451 -14.05 2.92 5.04
CA ALA A 451 -13.37 1.86 5.78
C ALA A 451 -14.24 1.33 6.93
N ALA A 452 -14.96 2.20 7.63
CA ALA A 452 -15.95 1.79 8.63
C ALA A 452 -17.06 0.95 8.00
N GLY A 453 -17.60 1.39 6.86
CA GLY A 453 -18.56 0.63 6.07
C GLY A 453 -18.03 -0.73 5.62
N ALA A 454 -16.76 -0.80 5.19
CA ALA A 454 -16.10 -2.05 4.80
C ALA A 454 -15.99 -3.04 5.97
N VAL A 455 -15.62 -2.57 7.17
CA VAL A 455 -15.59 -3.40 8.38
C VAL A 455 -16.99 -3.94 8.69
N VAL A 456 -17.98 -3.06 8.78
CA VAL A 456 -19.36 -3.44 9.11
C VAL A 456 -19.91 -4.44 8.10
N THR A 457 -19.79 -4.15 6.80
CA THR A 457 -20.30 -5.02 5.75
C THR A 457 -19.60 -6.38 5.70
N THR A 458 -18.29 -6.44 5.98
CA THR A 458 -17.54 -7.69 6.08
C THR A 458 -18.04 -8.52 7.26
N LEU A 459 -18.23 -7.92 8.44
CA LEU A 459 -18.74 -8.63 9.61
C LEU A 459 -20.18 -9.13 9.40
N PHE A 460 -20.99 -8.44 8.60
CA PHE A 460 -22.33 -8.88 8.19
C PHE A 460 -22.37 -9.84 7.00
N GLY A 461 -21.21 -10.35 6.55
CA GLY A 461 -21.17 -11.44 5.57
C GLY A 461 -21.06 -11.02 4.11
N ARG A 462 -20.86 -9.72 3.80
CA ARG A 462 -20.65 -9.30 2.41
C ARG A 462 -19.22 -9.58 1.97
N VAL A 463 -19.09 -10.26 0.83
CA VAL A 463 -17.81 -10.59 0.21
C VAL A 463 -17.41 -9.52 -0.79
N VAL A 464 -16.17 -9.09 -0.74
CA VAL A 464 -15.58 -8.20 -1.74
C VAL A 464 -15.28 -9.01 -2.99
N ARG A 465 -15.82 -8.58 -4.14
CA ARG A 465 -15.48 -9.18 -5.43
C ARG A 465 -14.07 -8.76 -5.83
N TRP A 466 -13.32 -9.69 -6.41
CA TRP A 466 -12.01 -9.43 -6.99
C TRP A 466 -12.21 -9.01 -8.44
N ASP A 467 -12.38 -7.72 -8.67
CA ASP A 467 -12.48 -7.15 -10.01
C ASP A 467 -11.08 -6.72 -10.51
N THR A 468 -10.89 -6.69 -11.83
CA THR A 468 -9.65 -6.23 -12.46
C THR A 468 -9.40 -4.77 -12.14
N GLN A 469 -8.24 -4.47 -11.58
CA GLN A 469 -7.83 -3.11 -11.24
C GLN A 469 -7.16 -2.44 -12.43
N SER A 470 -7.68 -1.30 -12.88
CA SER A 470 -6.96 -0.42 -13.80
C SER A 470 -5.74 0.14 -13.06
N ARG A 471 -4.53 -0.15 -13.55
CA ARG A 471 -3.29 0.35 -12.94
C ARG A 471 -2.84 1.67 -13.54
N ASP A 472 -3.45 2.12 -14.63
CA ASP A 472 -3.07 3.38 -15.30
C ASP A 472 -3.59 4.66 -14.66
N ASP A 473 -2.94 5.77 -15.03
CA ASP A 473 -3.40 7.11 -14.69
C ASP A 473 -4.75 7.35 -15.38
N ARG A 474 -5.83 7.34 -14.57
CA ARG A 474 -7.17 7.63 -15.05
C ARG A 474 -7.77 8.80 -14.30
N SER A 475 -8.39 9.71 -15.05
CA SER A 475 -9.28 10.70 -14.48
C SER A 475 -10.63 10.06 -14.18
N VAL A 476 -11.13 10.28 -12.97
CA VAL A 476 -12.42 9.76 -12.52
C VAL A 476 -13.55 10.59 -13.15
N PRO A 477 -14.47 9.98 -13.93
CA PRO A 477 -15.63 10.68 -14.45
C PRO A 477 -16.58 11.10 -13.33
N TRP A 478 -17.20 12.28 -13.46
CA TRP A 478 -18.20 12.79 -12.50
C TRP A 478 -19.29 11.78 -12.18
N ARG A 479 -19.85 11.13 -13.20
CA ARG A 479 -20.90 10.11 -13.03
C ARG A 479 -20.44 8.95 -12.15
N GLU A 480 -19.20 8.52 -12.29
CA GLU A 480 -18.64 7.43 -11.47
C GLU A 480 -18.48 7.89 -10.02
N ALA A 481 -17.90 9.07 -9.80
CA ALA A 481 -17.69 9.64 -8.47
C ALA A 481 -19.01 9.82 -7.70
N PHE A 482 -20.01 10.45 -8.30
CA PHE A 482 -21.32 10.63 -7.66
C PHE A 482 -22.03 9.30 -7.39
N ARG A 483 -21.92 8.32 -8.28
CA ARG A 483 -22.53 7.01 -8.08
C ARG A 483 -21.88 6.28 -6.89
N LEU A 484 -20.55 6.21 -6.85
CA LEU A 484 -19.81 5.42 -5.87
C LEU A 484 -19.69 6.09 -4.49
N GLN A 485 -19.89 7.41 -4.40
CA GLN A 485 -19.77 8.16 -3.15
C GLN A 485 -21.09 8.81 -2.71
N SER A 486 -22.21 8.40 -3.29
CA SER A 486 -23.55 8.86 -2.90
C SER A 486 -23.84 8.67 -1.41
N ASP A 487 -23.41 7.54 -0.83
CA ASP A 487 -23.52 7.27 0.61
C ASP A 487 -22.75 8.28 1.47
N ALA A 488 -21.57 8.73 1.01
CA ALA A 488 -20.78 9.74 1.70
C ALA A 488 -21.48 11.11 1.65
N VAL A 489 -22.01 11.49 0.50
CA VAL A 489 -22.78 12.73 0.35
C VAL A 489 -24.04 12.70 1.23
N ALA A 490 -24.75 11.57 1.28
CA ALA A 490 -25.92 11.39 2.14
C ALA A 490 -25.56 11.51 3.64
N ALA A 491 -24.46 10.88 4.06
CA ALA A 491 -23.94 11.00 5.42
C ALA A 491 -23.53 12.45 5.75
N GLY A 492 -22.89 13.16 4.81
CA GLY A 492 -22.57 14.57 4.94
C GLY A 492 -23.81 15.45 5.07
N GLY A 493 -24.86 15.16 4.31
CA GLY A 493 -26.17 15.83 4.42
C GLY A 493 -26.84 15.59 5.76
N ALA A 494 -26.84 14.33 6.24
CA ALA A 494 -27.36 13.99 7.56
C ALA A 494 -26.60 14.70 8.68
N LEU A 495 -25.27 14.76 8.60
CA LEU A 495 -24.45 15.53 9.53
C LEU A 495 -24.78 17.02 9.46
N ALA A 496 -24.88 17.61 8.28
CA ALA A 496 -25.23 19.02 8.12
C ALA A 496 -26.59 19.37 8.73
N VAL A 497 -27.60 18.50 8.57
CA VAL A 497 -28.90 18.64 9.21
C VAL A 497 -28.77 18.56 10.73
N LEU A 498 -28.00 17.60 11.25
CA LEU A 498 -27.76 17.48 12.70
C LEU A 498 -27.08 18.74 13.27
N LEU A 499 -26.11 19.30 12.55
CA LEU A 499 -25.41 20.54 12.94
C LEU A 499 -26.34 21.76 12.95
N ALA A 500 -27.39 21.79 12.12
CA ALA A 500 -28.38 22.87 12.12
C ALA A 500 -29.20 22.94 13.42
N PHE A 501 -29.26 21.86 14.19
CA PHE A 501 -29.86 21.83 15.53
C PHE A 501 -28.86 22.14 16.65
N GLY A 502 -27.56 22.22 16.33
CA GLY A 502 -26.50 22.56 17.27
C GLY A 502 -26.24 24.07 17.36
N ASN A 503 -25.24 24.45 18.15
CA ASN A 503 -24.76 25.82 18.21
C ASN A 503 -23.76 26.12 17.07
N SER A 504 -23.46 27.40 16.84
CA SER A 504 -22.54 27.84 15.78
C SER A 504 -21.11 27.31 15.95
N TRP A 505 -20.70 27.05 17.19
CA TRP A 505 -19.35 26.55 17.50
C TRP A 505 -19.18 25.09 17.08
N LEU A 506 -20.18 24.24 17.37
CA LEU A 506 -20.26 22.85 16.90
C LEU A 506 -20.33 22.79 15.39
N ALA A 507 -21.14 23.66 14.76
CA ALA A 507 -21.21 23.75 13.32
C ALA A 507 -19.84 24.09 12.70
N LEU A 508 -19.11 25.07 13.24
CA LEU A 508 -17.77 25.42 12.78
C LEU A 508 -16.76 24.30 12.98
N TRP A 509 -16.81 23.63 14.14
CA TRP A 509 -15.91 22.54 14.48
C TRP A 509 -16.08 21.31 13.58
N MET A 510 -17.32 20.95 13.27
CA MET A 510 -17.66 19.80 12.43
C MET A 510 -17.79 20.14 10.94
N ALA A 511 -17.72 21.43 10.55
CA ALA A 511 -17.80 21.88 9.17
C ALA A 511 -16.79 21.20 8.24
N PRO A 512 -15.50 21.00 8.62
CA PRO A 512 -14.56 20.29 7.75
C PRO A 512 -15.00 18.86 7.43
N VAL A 513 -15.59 18.15 8.39
CA VAL A 513 -16.10 16.78 8.23
C VAL A 513 -17.33 16.77 7.32
N ALA A 514 -18.29 17.67 7.56
CA ALA A 514 -19.48 17.78 6.72
C ALA A 514 -19.12 18.17 5.28
N LEU A 515 -18.25 19.17 5.11
CA LEU A 515 -17.76 19.63 3.80
C LEU A 515 -17.00 18.52 3.07
N ALA A 516 -16.14 17.79 3.77
CA ALA A 516 -15.41 16.65 3.23
C ALA A 516 -16.35 15.60 2.63
N LEU A 517 -17.40 15.24 3.36
CA LEU A 517 -18.37 14.24 2.93
C LEU A 517 -19.27 14.74 1.79
N LEU A 518 -19.77 15.97 1.88
CA LEU A 518 -20.63 16.57 0.84
C LEU A 518 -19.90 16.79 -0.48
N THR A 519 -18.61 17.12 -0.43
CA THR A 519 -17.78 17.39 -1.62
C THR A 519 -16.96 16.20 -2.07
N SER A 520 -17.18 15.00 -1.51
CA SER A 520 -16.37 13.82 -1.82
C SER A 520 -16.29 13.51 -3.33
N PRO A 521 -17.37 13.64 -4.14
CA PRO A 521 -17.27 13.42 -5.58
C PRO A 521 -16.34 14.41 -6.28
N PHE A 522 -16.39 15.69 -5.87
CA PHE A 522 -15.53 16.74 -6.40
C PHE A 522 -14.06 16.47 -6.08
N GLN A 523 -13.78 16.03 -4.85
CA GLN A 523 -12.43 15.69 -4.41
C GLN A 523 -11.86 14.54 -5.26
N SER A 524 -12.63 13.48 -5.48
CA SER A 524 -12.22 12.34 -6.32
C SER A 524 -11.92 12.75 -7.75
N VAL A 525 -12.78 13.56 -8.39
CA VAL A 525 -12.55 14.04 -9.75
C VAL A 525 -11.31 14.95 -9.81
N LEU A 526 -11.22 15.95 -8.93
CA LEU A 526 -10.14 16.93 -8.96
C LEU A 526 -8.78 16.28 -8.71
N THR A 527 -8.68 15.42 -7.69
CA THR A 527 -7.42 14.78 -7.32
C THR A 527 -6.98 13.71 -8.33
N SER A 528 -7.90 13.12 -9.08
CA SER A 528 -7.58 12.19 -10.18
C SER A 528 -6.96 12.86 -11.43
N SER A 529 -6.83 14.19 -11.45
CA SER A 529 -6.32 14.90 -12.62
C SER A 529 -4.80 14.82 -12.76
N THR A 530 -4.34 14.21 -13.86
CA THR A 530 -2.92 14.23 -14.29
C THR A 530 -2.43 15.65 -14.59
N ARG A 531 -3.28 16.51 -15.17
CA ARG A 531 -2.93 17.91 -15.45
C ARG A 531 -2.57 18.67 -14.18
N LEU A 532 -3.33 18.47 -13.10
CA LEU A 532 -3.03 19.11 -11.81
C LEU A 532 -1.81 18.49 -11.13
N GLY A 533 -1.60 17.18 -11.26
CA GLY A 533 -0.40 16.51 -10.77
C GLY A 533 0.88 17.00 -11.46
N LEU A 534 0.94 16.95 -12.80
CA LEU A 534 2.06 17.51 -13.57
C LEU A 534 2.23 19.02 -13.34
N GLY A 535 1.13 19.76 -13.26
CA GLY A 535 1.15 21.19 -12.97
C GLY A 535 1.70 21.53 -11.58
N SER A 536 1.42 20.71 -10.57
CA SER A 536 2.01 20.86 -9.24
C SER A 536 3.50 20.51 -9.26
N LYS A 537 3.92 19.50 -10.04
CA LYS A 537 5.34 19.12 -10.20
C LYS A 537 6.15 20.26 -10.81
N ALA A 538 5.64 20.84 -11.89
CA ALA A 538 6.27 21.97 -12.57
C ALA A 538 6.41 23.22 -11.68
N ARG A 539 5.55 23.38 -10.67
CA ARG A 539 5.63 24.45 -9.66
C ARG A 539 6.55 24.10 -8.48
N GLY A 540 7.21 22.95 -8.53
CA GLY A 540 8.04 22.43 -7.45
C GLY A 540 7.24 22.05 -6.21
N LEU A 541 6.03 21.50 -6.36
CA LEU A 541 5.22 20.98 -5.24
C LEU A 541 5.16 19.45 -5.29
N PHE A 542 5.03 18.82 -4.12
CA PHE A 542 4.98 17.37 -3.90
C PHE A 542 6.16 16.63 -4.55
N LEU A 543 7.34 17.25 -4.53
CA LEU A 543 8.56 16.64 -5.06
C LEU A 543 9.11 15.61 -4.08
N THR A 544 9.68 14.54 -4.62
CA THR A 544 10.34 13.47 -3.87
C THR A 544 11.76 13.24 -4.40
N GLU A 545 12.54 12.37 -3.74
CA GLU A 545 13.87 12.00 -4.25
C GLU A 545 13.81 11.43 -5.68
N ASP A 546 12.71 10.76 -6.00
CA ASP A 546 12.45 10.19 -7.32
C ASP A 546 12.16 11.27 -8.39
N ASP A 547 11.84 12.50 -8.00
CA ASP A 547 11.68 13.64 -8.91
C ASP A 547 12.96 14.48 -9.02
N THR A 548 13.68 14.64 -7.91
CA THR A 548 14.85 15.54 -7.83
C THR A 548 16.15 14.85 -8.23
N ARG A 549 16.25 13.53 -8.00
CA ARG A 549 17.38 12.68 -8.37
C ARG A 549 16.86 11.31 -8.86
N PRO A 550 16.09 11.29 -9.97
CA PRO A 550 15.45 10.08 -10.46
C PRO A 550 16.47 8.97 -10.76
N ALA A 551 16.16 7.75 -10.31
CA ALA A 551 16.95 6.58 -10.66
C ALA A 551 16.85 6.28 -12.18
N PRO A 552 17.92 5.76 -12.82
CA PRO A 552 17.89 5.41 -14.24
C PRO A 552 16.73 4.49 -14.61
N GLU A 553 16.39 3.53 -13.75
CA GLU A 553 15.29 2.59 -13.96
C GLU A 553 13.93 3.29 -14.06
N LEU A 554 13.68 4.29 -13.21
CA LEU A 554 12.42 5.05 -13.26
C LEU A 554 12.33 5.90 -14.53
N LEU A 555 13.44 6.51 -14.96
CA LEU A 555 13.49 7.26 -16.22
C LEU A 555 13.26 6.36 -17.42
N GLU A 556 13.92 5.20 -17.46
CA GLU A 556 13.81 4.23 -18.54
C GLU A 556 12.37 3.68 -18.63
N LEU A 557 11.75 3.37 -17.49
CA LEU A 557 10.36 2.93 -17.45
C LEU A 557 9.40 4.02 -17.95
N HIS A 558 9.58 5.26 -17.50
CA HIS A 558 8.76 6.39 -17.97
C HIS A 558 8.90 6.60 -19.49
N GLN A 559 10.13 6.56 -20.03
CA GLN A 559 10.40 6.67 -21.46
C GLN A 559 9.76 5.53 -22.27
N SER A 560 9.80 4.30 -21.75
CA SER A 560 9.20 3.15 -22.44
C SER A 560 7.69 3.29 -22.61
N ARG A 561 7.02 3.94 -21.65
CA ARG A 561 5.57 4.19 -21.67
C ARG A 561 5.20 5.33 -22.59
N THR A 562 6.00 6.39 -22.64
CA THR A 562 5.74 7.53 -23.54
C THR A 562 6.07 7.21 -24.99
N ALA A 563 7.12 6.42 -25.25
CA ALA A 563 7.46 5.95 -26.60
C ALA A 563 6.42 4.98 -27.17
N GLY A 564 5.75 4.19 -26.30
CA GLY A 564 4.61 3.36 -26.70
C GLY A 564 3.31 4.15 -26.96
N ALA A 565 3.26 5.43 -26.59
CA ALA A 565 2.11 6.30 -26.74
C ALA A 565 2.13 7.17 -28.01
N GLU A 566 3.12 7.01 -28.91
CA GLU A 566 2.93 7.49 -30.27
C GLU A 566 1.75 6.72 -30.88
N PRO A 567 0.68 7.41 -31.35
CA PRO A 567 -0.37 6.72 -32.04
C PRO A 567 0.27 6.10 -33.27
N ALA A 568 0.31 4.76 -33.30
CA ALA A 568 0.43 4.06 -34.56
C ALA A 568 -0.74 4.59 -35.40
N ALA A 569 -0.44 5.53 -36.29
CA ALA A 569 -1.36 5.94 -37.32
C ALA A 569 -1.58 4.68 -38.16
N ILE A 570 -2.59 3.91 -37.77
CA ILE A 570 -3.22 2.96 -38.65
C ILE A 570 -3.87 3.85 -39.71
N THR A 571 -3.10 4.18 -40.74
CA THR A 571 -3.63 4.57 -42.03
C THR A 571 -4.36 3.35 -42.55
N ALA A 572 -5.59 3.17 -42.08
CA ALA A 572 -6.55 2.28 -42.68
C ALA A 572 -6.85 2.85 -44.07
N ALA A 573 -6.10 2.37 -45.07
CA ALA A 573 -6.56 2.44 -46.44
C ALA A 573 -7.91 1.70 -46.51
N PRO A 574 -8.96 2.32 -47.09
CA PRO A 574 -10.26 1.67 -47.20
C PRO A 574 -10.13 0.48 -48.14
N SER A 575 -10.17 -0.74 -47.61
CA SER A 575 -10.33 -1.93 -48.43
C SER A 575 -11.82 -2.09 -48.77
N PRO A 576 -12.19 -2.26 -50.06
CA PRO A 576 -13.58 -2.24 -50.49
C PRO A 576 -14.34 -3.46 -49.99
N TRP A 577 -15.54 -3.20 -49.48
CA TRP A 577 -16.55 -4.17 -49.10
C TRP A 577 -16.75 -5.24 -50.18
N LEU A 578 -16.55 -6.51 -49.83
CA LEU A 578 -17.09 -7.65 -50.57
C LEU A 578 -18.41 -8.08 -49.92
N PRO A 579 -19.51 -8.22 -50.68
CA PRO A 579 -20.76 -8.74 -50.14
C PRO A 579 -20.68 -10.25 -49.99
N VAL A 580 -21.02 -10.74 -48.80
CA VAL A 580 -21.20 -12.17 -48.51
C VAL A 580 -22.46 -12.64 -49.24
N THR A 581 -22.30 -13.49 -50.25
CA THR A 581 -23.37 -14.34 -50.78
C THR A 581 -23.60 -15.51 -49.81
N ILE A 582 -24.84 -15.63 -49.36
CA ILE A 582 -25.36 -16.76 -48.58
C ILE A 582 -25.56 -17.91 -49.57
N ASP A 583 -24.93 -19.06 -49.32
CA ASP A 583 -25.23 -20.30 -50.04
C ASP A 583 -25.91 -21.27 -49.07
N GLU A 584 -27.17 -21.56 -49.35
CA GLU A 584 -27.99 -22.58 -48.70
C GLU A 584 -27.59 -23.96 -49.24
N ALA A 585 -27.00 -24.84 -48.43
CA ALA A 585 -27.23 -26.28 -48.56
C ALA A 585 -26.60 -27.11 -47.43
N SER A 586 -27.41 -28.07 -46.96
CA SER A 586 -27.03 -29.38 -46.41
C SER A 586 -26.56 -29.49 -44.95
N ALA A 587 -27.55 -29.69 -44.07
CA ALA A 587 -27.44 -30.52 -42.88
C ALA A 587 -27.12 -31.99 -43.24
N PRO A 588 -26.63 -32.78 -42.26
CA PRO A 588 -27.02 -34.18 -42.20
C PRO A 588 -27.57 -34.58 -40.83
N THR A 589 -28.70 -35.27 -40.91
CA THR A 589 -29.44 -35.97 -39.86
C THR A 589 -28.74 -37.23 -39.37
N LEU A 590 -28.84 -37.46 -38.05
CA LEU A 590 -28.99 -38.75 -37.34
C LEU A 590 -28.16 -39.96 -37.84
N ARG A 591 -27.05 -40.21 -37.15
CA ARG A 591 -26.86 -41.38 -36.27
C ARG A 591 -25.93 -41.04 -35.12
#